data_AF-K9QS82-F1
#
_entry.id   AF-K9QS82-F1
#
_cell.length_a   1.000
_cell.length_b   1.000
_cell.length_c   1.000
_cell.angle_alpha   90.00
_cell.angle_beta   90.00
_cell.angle_gamma   90.00
#
_symmetry.space_group_name_H-M   'P 1'
#
loop_
_entity.id
_entity.type
_entity.pdbx_description
1 polymer ?
#
loop_
_entity_poly.entity_id
_entity_poly.type
_entity_poly.pdbx_seq_one_letter_code
_entity_poly.pdbx_strand_id
1 'polypeptide(L)'
;MLTTPSHLLRLSQGHLNLLETCPRKFQHTYLEQLNSPANPEHEERQTLGSRFHLLMQQREMGLPIDSLLAADTQLQSWMSAFTHAAPEVLKTATDNSTFRESEHYRTLQVQEYLLTVIYDLLIADSQQAQILDWKTYPKPPNKRALAQNWQTRLYMYVLAETSTYLPENISMSYWFVQSEGKSQNLTFTYSHTQHQQTAKKLNQLLSQLTTWLERYQQNEPFPQVATGSKACDYCQFVVRCDRTPKTEEIKTQNSLPNIANIQEVTI
;
A
#
# COMPACT_ATOMS: atom_id res chain seq x y z
N MET A 1 -3.80 -17.49 36.28
CA MET A 1 -4.16 -17.31 34.86
C MET A 1 -3.21 -16.27 34.29
N LEU A 2 -2.18 -16.71 33.55
CA LEU A 2 -1.25 -15.79 32.90
C LEU A 2 -1.94 -15.31 31.63
N THR A 3 -2.43 -14.07 31.65
CA THR A 3 -2.91 -13.37 30.46
C THR A 3 -1.73 -13.20 29.51
N THR A 4 -1.69 -14.00 28.45
CA THR A 4 -0.80 -13.77 27.31
C THR A 4 -1.03 -12.33 26.83
N PRO A 5 0.00 -11.49 26.67
CA PRO A 5 -0.19 -10.15 26.14
C PRO A 5 -0.83 -10.29 24.76
N SER A 6 -2.03 -9.72 24.60
CA SER A 6 -2.72 -9.63 23.33
C SER A 6 -1.87 -8.77 22.41
N HIS A 7 -0.99 -9.39 21.63
CA HIS A 7 -0.21 -8.68 20.64
C HIS A 7 -1.18 -8.23 19.54
N LEU A 8 -1.64 -6.98 19.61
CA LEU A 8 -2.55 -6.41 18.61
C LEU A 8 -1.91 -6.54 17.22
N LEU A 9 -2.59 -7.23 16.31
CA LEU A 9 -2.09 -7.40 14.96
C LEU A 9 -2.19 -6.06 14.22
N ARG A 10 -1.05 -5.55 13.75
CA ARG A 10 -0.99 -4.32 12.98
C ARG A 10 -1.39 -4.59 11.54
N LEU A 11 -2.39 -3.86 11.04
CA LEU A 11 -2.87 -3.98 9.68
C LEU A 11 -2.72 -2.63 8.96
N SER A 12 -2.45 -2.71 7.67
CA SER A 12 -2.38 -1.57 6.76
C SER A 12 -3.28 -1.81 5.56
N GLN A 13 -3.43 -0.80 4.71
CA GLN A 13 -4.17 -0.90 3.45
C GLN A 13 -3.70 -2.08 2.57
N GLY A 14 -2.39 -2.39 2.58
CA GLY A 14 -1.84 -3.52 1.82
C GLY A 14 -2.34 -4.86 2.35
N HIS A 15 -2.38 -5.00 3.67
CA HIS A 15 -2.94 -6.18 4.34
C HIS A 15 -4.44 -6.36 4.02
N LEU A 16 -5.23 -5.29 4.13
CA LEU A 16 -6.67 -5.34 3.87
C LEU A 16 -6.98 -5.64 2.39
N ASN A 17 -6.26 -5.01 1.46
CA ASN A 17 -6.37 -5.32 0.03
C ASN A 17 -6.03 -6.79 -0.25
N LEU A 18 -4.99 -7.34 0.39
CA LEU A 18 -4.62 -8.74 0.19
C LEU A 18 -5.67 -9.70 0.76
N LEU A 19 -6.19 -9.43 1.96
CA LEU A 19 -7.25 -10.22 2.58
C LEU A 19 -8.50 -10.25 1.72
N GLU A 20 -8.93 -9.09 1.22
CA GLU A 20 -10.09 -9.01 0.34
C GLU A 20 -9.84 -9.70 -1.01
N THR A 21 -8.60 -9.65 -1.52
CA THR A 21 -8.24 -10.29 -2.79
C THR A 21 -8.14 -11.82 -2.67
N CYS A 22 -7.44 -12.32 -1.65
CA CYS A 22 -7.23 -13.74 -1.42
C CYS A 22 -6.72 -14.00 0.02
N PRO A 23 -7.59 -14.49 0.93
CA PRO A 23 -7.19 -14.82 2.31
C PRO A 23 -6.08 -15.87 2.36
N ARG A 24 -6.12 -16.89 1.50
CA ARG A 24 -5.04 -17.88 1.41
C ARG A 24 -3.69 -17.25 1.06
N LYS A 25 -3.67 -16.25 0.18
CA LYS A 25 -2.43 -15.52 -0.16
C LYS A 25 -1.92 -14.72 1.03
N PHE A 26 -2.82 -14.13 1.82
CA PHE A 26 -2.45 -13.46 3.08
C PHE A 26 -1.76 -14.43 4.05
N GLN A 27 -2.33 -15.62 4.27
CA GLN A 27 -1.71 -16.66 5.09
C GLN A 27 -0.28 -16.96 4.63
N HIS A 28 -0.10 -17.33 3.36
CA HIS A 28 1.23 -17.68 2.82
C HIS A 28 2.25 -16.53 2.96
N THR A 29 1.79 -15.29 2.77
CA THR A 29 2.67 -14.11 2.77
C THR A 29 3.07 -13.70 4.20
N TYR A 30 2.10 -13.58 5.12
CA TYR A 30 2.32 -12.93 6.42
C TYR A 30 2.39 -13.91 7.59
N LEU A 31 1.69 -15.03 7.53
CA LEU A 31 1.71 -16.04 8.61
C LEU A 31 2.81 -17.07 8.39
N GLU A 32 3.04 -17.48 7.14
CA GLU A 32 4.03 -18.49 6.77
C GLU A 32 5.33 -17.90 6.20
N GLN A 33 5.35 -16.59 5.90
CA GLN A 33 6.52 -15.86 5.41
C GLN A 33 7.14 -16.45 4.12
N LEU A 34 6.30 -17.01 3.24
CA LEU A 34 6.72 -17.67 2.00
C LEU A 34 6.95 -16.66 0.85
N ASN A 35 7.72 -15.62 1.09
CA ASN A 35 8.01 -14.63 0.06
C ASN A 35 8.95 -15.20 -1.01
N SER A 36 8.65 -14.97 -2.29
CA SER A 36 9.61 -15.19 -3.36
C SER A 36 10.51 -13.96 -3.51
N PRO A 37 11.73 -14.10 -4.06
CA PRO A 37 12.55 -12.96 -4.44
C PRO A 37 11.77 -12.00 -5.33
N ALA A 38 11.97 -10.70 -5.14
CA ALA A 38 11.37 -9.70 -6.01
C ALA A 38 11.90 -9.85 -7.44
N ASN A 39 11.06 -9.54 -8.43
CA ASN A 39 11.54 -9.36 -9.80
C ASN A 39 12.49 -8.14 -9.83
N PRO A 40 13.72 -8.24 -10.36
CA PRO A 40 14.69 -7.13 -10.37
C PRO A 40 14.14 -5.83 -10.99
N GLU A 41 13.38 -5.91 -12.09
CA GLU A 41 12.76 -4.72 -12.70
C GLU A 41 11.68 -4.10 -11.81
N HIS A 42 11.04 -4.91 -10.96
CA HIS A 42 10.08 -4.42 -9.98
C HIS A 42 10.80 -3.79 -8.78
N GLU A 43 11.93 -4.34 -8.38
CA GLU A 43 12.78 -3.78 -7.33
C GLU A 43 13.34 -2.42 -7.73
N GLU A 44 13.91 -2.29 -8.93
CA GLU A 44 14.45 -1.00 -9.43
C GLU A 44 13.39 0.10 -9.46
N ARG A 45 12.16 -0.23 -9.91
CA ARG A 45 11.02 0.69 -9.88
C ARG A 45 10.60 1.07 -8.46
N GLN A 46 10.64 0.13 -7.51
CA GLN A 46 10.34 0.41 -6.11
C GLN A 46 11.42 1.30 -5.50
N THR A 47 12.71 1.02 -5.74
CA THR A 47 13.83 1.83 -5.26
C THR A 47 13.72 3.26 -5.77
N LEU A 48 13.47 3.45 -7.07
CA LEU A 48 13.26 4.77 -7.64
C LEU A 48 12.04 5.47 -7.01
N GLY A 49 10.95 4.72 -6.81
CA GLY A 49 9.78 5.19 -6.09
C GLY A 49 10.11 5.72 -4.70
N SER A 50 10.78 4.91 -3.88
CA SER A 50 11.20 5.28 -2.53
C SER A 50 12.11 6.50 -2.51
N ARG A 51 13.02 6.64 -3.48
CA ARG A 51 13.89 7.82 -3.60
C ARG A 51 13.09 9.10 -3.87
N PHE A 52 12.01 9.00 -4.65
CA PHE A 52 11.09 10.14 -4.85
C PHE A 52 10.33 10.52 -3.58
N HIS A 53 9.83 9.56 -2.80
CA HIS A 53 9.19 9.85 -1.50
C HIS A 53 10.18 10.54 -0.54
N LEU A 54 11.41 10.03 -0.42
CA LEU A 54 12.45 10.63 0.42
C LEU A 54 12.80 12.06 -0.02
N LEU A 55 12.89 12.31 -1.32
CA LEU A 55 13.10 13.64 -1.88
C LEU A 55 11.97 14.60 -1.46
N MET A 56 10.72 14.16 -1.56
CA MET A 56 9.55 14.96 -1.15
C MET A 56 9.57 15.22 0.36
N GLN A 57 9.84 14.20 1.18
CA GLN A 57 9.97 14.34 2.63
C GLN A 57 11.07 15.35 3.00
N GLN A 58 12.26 15.25 2.39
CA GLN A 58 13.38 16.16 2.63
C GLN A 58 13.02 17.60 2.30
N ARG A 59 12.32 17.81 1.17
CA ARG A 59 11.81 19.12 0.78
C ARG A 59 10.83 19.68 1.81
N GLU A 60 9.88 18.87 2.28
CA GLU A 60 8.88 19.29 3.27
C GLU A 60 9.51 19.68 4.62
N MET A 61 10.65 19.08 4.96
CA MET A 61 11.46 19.49 6.12
C MET A 61 12.27 20.79 5.89
N GLY A 62 12.17 21.42 4.72
CA GLY A 62 12.92 22.64 4.38
C GLY A 62 14.41 22.41 4.12
N LEU A 63 14.82 21.15 3.90
CA LEU A 63 16.21 20.80 3.60
C LEU A 63 16.48 20.95 2.09
N PRO A 64 17.71 21.31 1.70
CA PRO A 64 18.07 21.48 0.29
C PRO A 64 17.98 20.14 -0.46
N ILE A 65 17.41 20.17 -1.66
CA ILE A 65 17.24 18.98 -2.52
C ILE A 65 18.03 19.07 -3.84
N ASP A 66 18.64 20.22 -4.15
CA ASP A 66 19.25 20.48 -5.47
C ASP A 66 20.36 19.51 -5.82
N SER A 67 21.19 19.12 -4.84
CA SER A 67 22.26 18.14 -5.05
C SER A 67 21.73 16.74 -5.37
N LEU A 68 20.60 16.35 -4.77
CA LEU A 68 19.93 15.07 -5.03
C LEU A 68 19.31 15.05 -6.43
N LEU A 69 18.70 16.16 -6.84
CA LEU A 69 18.15 16.32 -8.19
C LEU A 69 19.26 16.34 -9.25
N ALA A 70 20.36 17.03 -9.00
CA ALA A 70 21.49 17.09 -9.93
C ALA A 70 22.17 15.73 -10.13
N ALA A 71 22.13 14.86 -9.12
CA ALA A 71 22.71 13.52 -9.17
C ALA A 71 21.80 12.49 -9.88
N ASP A 72 20.52 12.80 -10.10
CA ASP A 72 19.55 11.86 -10.66
C ASP A 72 18.61 12.55 -11.65
N THR A 73 18.88 12.35 -12.94
CA THR A 73 18.13 12.97 -14.04
C THR A 73 16.66 12.56 -14.07
N GLN A 74 16.33 11.36 -13.59
CA GLN A 74 14.95 10.88 -13.55
C GLN A 74 14.16 11.55 -12.42
N LEU A 75 14.75 11.64 -11.22
CA LEU A 75 14.15 12.41 -10.12
C LEU A 75 14.01 13.89 -10.47
N GLN A 76 15.01 14.48 -11.15
CA GLN A 76 14.92 15.85 -11.65
C GLN A 76 13.74 16.04 -12.61
N SER A 77 13.56 15.11 -13.55
CA SER A 77 12.44 15.13 -14.48
C SER A 77 11.10 15.04 -13.75
N TRP A 78 10.95 14.12 -12.80
CA TRP A 78 9.73 13.96 -12.01
C TRP A 78 9.42 15.18 -11.15
N MET A 79 10.44 15.73 -10.47
CA MET A 79 10.26 16.92 -9.64
C MET A 79 9.89 18.15 -10.47
N SER A 80 10.50 18.31 -11.65
CA SER A 80 10.14 19.39 -12.59
C SER A 80 8.71 19.25 -13.10
N ALA A 81 8.30 18.06 -13.52
CA ALA A 81 6.93 17.78 -13.97
C ALA A 81 5.91 18.00 -12.85
N PHE A 82 6.23 17.57 -11.62
CA PHE A 82 5.39 17.80 -10.45
C PHE A 82 5.27 19.29 -10.13
N THR A 83 6.38 20.04 -10.14
CA THR A 83 6.40 21.48 -9.87
C THR A 83 5.54 22.28 -10.84
N HIS A 84 5.55 21.90 -12.12
CA HIS A 84 4.70 22.55 -13.12
C HIS A 84 3.21 22.21 -12.97
N ALA A 85 2.89 20.98 -12.55
CA ALA A 85 1.51 20.52 -12.47
C ALA A 85 0.81 20.84 -11.14
N ALA A 86 1.57 21.00 -10.06
CA ALA A 86 1.09 21.17 -8.70
C ALA A 86 1.77 22.34 -7.96
N PRO A 87 1.92 23.53 -8.57
CA PRO A 87 2.64 24.63 -7.93
C PRO A 87 2.01 25.04 -6.60
N GLU A 88 0.70 24.87 -6.43
CA GLU A 88 -0.03 25.11 -5.18
C GLU A 88 0.36 24.15 -4.07
N VAL A 89 0.62 22.88 -4.37
CA VAL A 89 1.08 21.89 -3.37
C VAL A 89 2.46 22.28 -2.87
N LEU A 90 3.30 22.86 -3.71
CA LEU A 90 4.67 23.25 -3.36
C LEU A 90 4.77 24.58 -2.60
N LYS A 91 3.70 25.38 -2.55
CA LYS A 91 3.69 26.60 -1.73
C LYS A 91 3.77 26.21 -0.25
N THR A 92 4.82 26.67 0.43
CA THR A 92 4.90 26.61 1.89
C THR A 92 3.80 27.47 2.46
N ALA A 93 3.06 26.97 3.46
CA ALA A 93 2.08 27.76 4.17
C ALA A 93 2.77 29.01 4.73
N THR A 94 2.29 30.18 4.34
CA THR A 94 2.78 31.47 4.85
C THR A 94 2.06 31.90 6.12
N ASP A 95 1.02 31.15 6.52
CA ASP A 95 0.19 31.43 7.68
C ASP A 95 0.35 30.34 8.76
N ASN A 96 0.31 30.76 10.03
CA ASN A 96 0.39 29.83 11.17
C ASN A 96 -0.88 28.98 11.36
N SER A 97 -1.91 29.16 10.51
CA SER A 97 -3.19 28.45 10.57
C SER A 97 -3.20 27.12 9.81
N THR A 98 -2.21 26.87 8.96
CA THR A 98 -2.15 25.65 8.14
C THR A 98 -1.17 24.64 8.75
N PHE A 99 -1.69 23.48 9.15
CA PHE A 99 -0.91 22.31 9.52
C PHE A 99 -0.41 21.59 8.27
N ARG A 100 0.87 21.20 8.28
CA ARG A 100 1.50 20.50 7.16
C ARG A 100 2.58 19.55 7.65
N GLU A 101 2.40 18.25 7.45
CA GLU A 101 3.37 17.22 7.84
C GLU A 101 3.50 16.13 6.78
N SER A 102 4.76 15.83 6.41
CA SER A 102 5.13 14.69 5.58
C SER A 102 5.25 13.41 6.40
N GLU A 103 4.98 12.25 5.79
CA GLU A 103 5.04 10.93 6.46
C GLU A 103 4.20 10.88 7.74
N HIS A 104 3.06 11.57 7.74
CA HIS A 104 2.21 11.71 8.92
C HIS A 104 1.57 10.36 9.29
N TYR A 105 2.04 9.80 10.40
CA TYR A 105 1.63 8.49 10.91
C TYR A 105 0.38 8.58 11.77
N ARG A 106 -0.62 7.72 11.50
CA ARG A 106 -1.81 7.57 12.35
C ARG A 106 -2.13 6.11 12.64
N THR A 107 -2.73 5.89 13.80
CA THR A 107 -3.24 4.58 14.20
C THR A 107 -4.68 4.65 14.68
N LEU A 108 -5.44 3.60 14.40
CA LEU A 108 -6.79 3.42 14.91
C LEU A 108 -6.95 1.98 15.38
N GLN A 109 -7.28 1.77 16.64
CA GLN A 109 -7.65 0.45 17.13
C GLN A 109 -9.09 0.14 16.76
N VAL A 110 -9.32 -0.99 16.09
CA VAL A 110 -10.65 -1.51 15.79
C VAL A 110 -10.67 -2.99 16.18
N GLN A 111 -11.54 -3.34 17.13
CA GLN A 111 -11.53 -4.67 17.74
C GLN A 111 -10.14 -4.98 18.34
N GLU A 112 -9.56 -6.12 18.02
CA GLU A 112 -8.21 -6.56 18.44
C GLU A 112 -7.10 -6.21 17.41
N TYR A 113 -7.42 -5.35 16.44
CA TYR A 113 -6.49 -4.94 15.38
C TYR A 113 -6.09 -3.49 15.54
N LEU A 114 -4.82 -3.20 15.23
CA LEU A 114 -4.30 -1.83 15.17
C LEU A 114 -4.10 -1.45 13.70
N LEU A 115 -5.01 -0.63 13.17
CA LEU A 115 -4.88 -0.09 11.82
C LEU A 115 -3.79 0.98 11.83
N THR A 116 -2.97 0.97 10.79
CA THR A 116 -1.84 1.90 10.61
C THR A 116 -1.91 2.51 9.22
N VAL A 117 -1.79 3.83 9.15
CA VAL A 117 -1.71 4.60 7.90
C VAL A 117 -0.57 5.60 7.99
N ILE A 118 0.07 5.85 6.85
CA ILE A 118 1.10 6.88 6.70
C ILE A 118 0.67 7.71 5.50
N TYR A 119 0.44 9.00 5.73
CA TYR A 119 0.14 9.95 4.67
C TYR A 119 1.46 10.54 4.19
N ASP A 120 1.74 10.45 2.89
CA ASP A 120 2.99 11.03 2.37
C ASP A 120 3.06 12.53 2.65
N LEU A 121 1.92 13.22 2.57
CA LEU A 121 1.74 14.59 3.04
C LEU A 121 0.30 14.81 3.52
N LEU A 122 0.13 15.33 4.73
CA LEU A 122 -1.13 15.83 5.26
C LEU A 122 -1.09 17.35 5.33
N ILE A 123 -2.02 18.01 4.65
CA ILE A 123 -2.24 19.46 4.73
C ILE A 123 -3.61 19.67 5.36
N ALA A 124 -3.71 20.48 6.41
CA ALA A 124 -4.97 20.70 7.10
C ALA A 124 -5.07 22.11 7.69
N ASP A 125 -6.28 22.63 7.79
CA ASP A 125 -6.60 23.89 8.47
C ASP A 125 -7.79 23.68 9.42
N SER A 126 -8.41 24.75 9.93
CA SER A 126 -9.56 24.62 10.84
C SER A 126 -10.84 24.09 10.18
N GLN A 127 -10.91 24.11 8.85
CA GLN A 127 -12.09 23.74 8.07
C GLN A 127 -11.95 22.37 7.42
N GLN A 128 -10.79 22.06 6.83
CA GLN A 128 -10.59 20.89 5.98
C GLN A 128 -9.23 20.23 6.14
N ALA A 129 -9.14 18.98 5.69
CA ALA A 129 -7.90 18.22 5.63
C ALA A 129 -7.77 17.48 4.30
N GLN A 130 -6.58 17.57 3.71
CA GLN A 130 -6.22 16.93 2.45
C GLN A 130 -5.03 15.99 2.66
N ILE A 131 -5.24 14.74 2.28
CA ILE A 131 -4.20 13.72 2.21
C ILE A 131 -3.65 13.69 0.79
N LEU A 132 -2.33 13.76 0.65
CA LEU A 132 -1.65 13.59 -0.62
C LEU A 132 -0.83 12.30 -0.57
N ASP A 133 -0.85 11.58 -1.69
CA ASP A 133 -0.13 10.33 -1.86
C ASP A 133 0.59 10.33 -3.22
N TRP A 134 1.91 10.11 -3.20
CA TRP A 134 2.80 10.16 -4.35
C TRP A 134 2.80 8.80 -5.05
N LYS A 135 2.44 8.79 -6.34
CA LYS A 135 2.47 7.59 -7.18
C LYS A 135 3.50 7.73 -8.29
N THR A 136 4.45 6.81 -8.29
CA THR A 136 5.61 6.79 -9.19
C THR A 136 5.47 5.79 -10.34
N TYR A 137 4.28 5.23 -10.54
CA TYR A 137 3.96 4.36 -11.67
C TYR A 137 3.21 5.13 -12.78
N PRO A 138 3.29 4.68 -14.04
CA PRO A 138 3.08 5.55 -15.20
C PRO A 138 1.61 5.84 -15.53
N LYS A 139 0.67 5.01 -15.09
CA LYS A 139 -0.75 5.16 -15.45
C LYS A 139 -1.66 5.16 -14.23
N PRO A 140 -2.50 6.20 -14.05
CA PRO A 140 -3.53 6.15 -13.02
C PRO A 140 -4.48 4.96 -13.30
N PRO A 141 -4.76 4.12 -12.30
CA PRO A 141 -5.75 3.08 -12.46
C PRO A 141 -7.13 3.71 -12.67
N ASN A 142 -8.11 2.90 -13.08
CA ASN A 142 -9.49 3.34 -13.20
C ASN A 142 -9.94 4.04 -11.90
N LYS A 143 -10.43 5.30 -11.99
CA LYS A 143 -10.84 6.12 -10.84
C LYS A 143 -11.83 5.39 -9.91
N ARG A 144 -12.77 4.61 -10.47
CA ARG A 144 -13.73 3.82 -9.70
C ARG A 144 -13.04 2.68 -8.93
N ALA A 145 -12.08 2.01 -9.54
CA ALA A 145 -11.29 0.97 -8.86
C ALA A 145 -10.48 1.57 -7.70
N LEU A 146 -9.85 2.73 -7.93
CA LEU A 146 -9.07 3.43 -6.91
C LEU A 146 -9.94 3.92 -5.75
N ALA A 147 -11.15 4.42 -6.02
CA ALA A 147 -12.12 4.78 -4.98
C ALA A 147 -12.49 3.61 -4.06
N GLN A 148 -12.50 2.38 -4.59
CA GLN A 148 -12.84 1.17 -3.85
C GLN A 148 -11.64 0.53 -3.14
N ASN A 149 -10.42 0.91 -3.51
CA ASN A 149 -9.19 0.39 -2.91
C ASN A 149 -9.11 0.75 -1.42
N TRP A 150 -8.56 -0.15 -0.60
CA TRP A 150 -8.39 0.11 0.83
C TRP A 150 -7.48 1.28 1.15
N GLN A 151 -6.52 1.64 0.30
CA GLN A 151 -5.69 2.81 0.54
C GLN A 151 -6.56 4.07 0.63
N THR A 152 -7.36 4.34 -0.40
CA THR A 152 -8.27 5.49 -0.46
C THR A 152 -9.24 5.48 0.72
N ARG A 153 -9.88 4.33 0.97
CA ARG A 153 -10.95 4.22 1.97
C ARG A 153 -10.41 4.29 3.39
N LEU A 154 -9.35 3.53 3.69
CA LEU A 154 -8.75 3.47 5.01
C LEU A 154 -8.10 4.79 5.40
N TYR A 155 -7.43 5.47 4.46
CA TYR A 155 -6.74 6.72 4.76
C TYR A 155 -7.72 7.81 5.20
N MET A 156 -8.79 8.02 4.43
CA MET A 156 -9.84 9.00 4.78
C MET A 156 -10.64 8.56 6.02
N TYR A 157 -10.91 7.26 6.18
CA TYR A 157 -11.59 6.71 7.35
C TYR A 157 -10.79 6.95 8.64
N VAL A 158 -9.51 6.58 8.66
CA VAL A 158 -8.66 6.78 9.84
C VAL A 158 -8.49 8.26 10.16
N LEU A 159 -8.38 9.14 9.16
CA LEU A 159 -8.32 10.58 9.42
C LEU A 159 -9.59 11.06 10.12
N ALA A 160 -10.77 10.67 9.63
CA ALA A 160 -12.04 11.02 10.24
C ALA A 160 -12.17 10.51 11.68
N GLU A 161 -11.76 9.26 11.94
CA GLU A 161 -11.86 8.62 13.28
C GLU A 161 -10.85 9.15 14.30
N THR A 162 -9.78 9.81 13.85
CA THR A 162 -8.68 10.26 14.72
C THR A 162 -8.51 11.78 14.72
N SER A 163 -9.50 12.51 14.22
CA SER A 163 -9.51 13.97 14.18
C SER A 163 -10.92 14.51 14.45
N THR A 164 -11.06 15.82 14.43
CA THR A 164 -12.34 16.51 14.58
C THR A 164 -13.00 16.85 13.24
N TYR A 165 -12.38 16.50 12.10
CA TYR A 165 -12.93 16.80 10.79
C TYR A 165 -14.16 15.95 10.51
N LEU A 166 -15.21 16.62 10.02
CA LEU A 166 -16.33 15.91 9.42
C LEU A 166 -15.86 15.16 8.17
N PRO A 167 -16.43 13.99 7.84
CA PRO A 167 -16.08 13.25 6.63
C PRO A 167 -16.11 14.12 5.36
N GLU A 168 -17.06 15.04 5.24
CA GLU A 168 -17.23 15.95 4.09
C GLU A 168 -16.05 16.91 3.90
N ASN A 169 -15.29 17.15 4.97
CA ASN A 169 -14.16 18.06 5.00
C ASN A 169 -12.82 17.34 4.78
N ILE A 170 -12.85 16.04 4.49
CA ILE A 170 -11.68 15.22 4.21
C ILE A 170 -11.61 14.89 2.72
N SER A 171 -10.41 15.04 2.15
CA SER A 171 -10.14 14.61 0.79
C SER A 171 -8.81 13.87 0.68
N MET A 172 -8.68 13.07 -0.36
CA MET A 172 -7.43 12.39 -0.70
C MET A 172 -7.12 12.57 -2.19
N SER A 173 -5.89 12.98 -2.50
CA SER A 173 -5.39 13.17 -3.86
C SER A 173 -4.19 12.26 -4.12
N TYR A 174 -4.30 11.41 -5.13
CA TYR A 174 -3.14 10.72 -5.68
C TYR A 174 -2.48 11.60 -6.73
N TRP A 175 -1.15 11.73 -6.66
CA TRP A 175 -0.35 12.47 -7.63
C TRP A 175 0.56 11.51 -8.41
N PHE A 176 0.34 11.40 -9.71
CA PHE A 176 1.03 10.46 -10.60
C PHE A 176 2.19 11.18 -11.31
N VAL A 177 3.41 11.00 -10.82
CA VAL A 177 4.58 11.77 -11.27
C VAL A 177 5.19 11.25 -12.57
N GLN A 178 4.90 10.01 -12.95
CA GLN A 178 5.42 9.36 -14.16
C GLN A 178 4.42 9.39 -15.35
N SER A 179 3.29 10.11 -15.25
CA SER A 179 2.30 10.13 -16.33
C SER A 179 2.81 10.91 -17.56
N GLU A 180 2.78 10.26 -18.73
CA GLU A 180 3.22 10.66 -20.09
C GLU A 180 3.50 12.16 -20.31
N GLY A 181 4.58 12.69 -19.73
CA GLY A 181 5.01 14.08 -19.89
C GLY A 181 4.18 15.15 -19.14
N LYS A 182 3.18 14.77 -18.33
CA LYS A 182 2.40 15.67 -17.47
C LYS A 182 2.00 14.95 -16.19
N SER A 183 2.40 15.48 -15.03
CA SER A 183 1.88 14.99 -13.75
C SER A 183 0.35 15.13 -13.72
N GLN A 184 -0.33 14.07 -13.32
CA GLN A 184 -1.80 14.00 -13.23
C GLN A 184 -2.18 13.75 -11.78
N ASN A 185 -3.36 14.23 -11.37
CA ASN A 185 -3.91 13.87 -10.07
C ASN A 185 -5.31 13.26 -10.17
N LEU A 186 -5.65 12.46 -9.16
CA LEU A 186 -7.00 11.99 -8.92
C LEU A 186 -7.40 12.30 -7.48
N THR A 187 -8.32 13.26 -7.34
CA THR A 187 -8.90 13.63 -6.05
C THR A 187 -10.20 12.87 -5.77
N PHE A 188 -10.32 12.43 -4.52
CA PHE A 188 -11.46 11.75 -3.95
C PHE A 188 -11.96 12.58 -2.77
N THR A 189 -13.24 12.96 -2.81
CA THR A 189 -13.94 13.53 -1.66
C THR A 189 -14.50 12.42 -0.79
N TYR A 190 -14.71 12.75 0.48
CA TYR A 190 -15.29 11.85 1.45
C TYR A 190 -16.66 12.36 1.93
N SER A 191 -17.45 11.47 2.51
CA SER A 191 -18.81 11.77 2.94
C SER A 191 -19.21 10.83 4.07
N HIS A 192 -20.19 11.24 4.86
CA HIS A 192 -20.72 10.43 5.95
C HIS A 192 -21.19 9.04 5.47
N THR A 193 -21.81 8.96 4.28
CA THR A 193 -22.23 7.67 3.70
C THR A 193 -21.03 6.78 3.36
N GLN A 194 -19.98 7.32 2.74
CA GLN A 194 -18.74 6.55 2.46
C GLN A 194 -18.05 6.11 3.76
N HIS A 195 -18.14 6.93 4.80
CA HIS A 195 -17.61 6.63 6.13
C HIS A 195 -18.32 5.44 6.77
N GLN A 196 -19.65 5.47 6.84
CA GLN A 196 -20.45 4.34 7.36
C GLN A 196 -20.22 3.04 6.56
N GLN A 197 -20.17 3.13 5.23
CA GLN A 197 -19.87 1.98 4.37
C GLN A 197 -18.46 1.42 4.61
N THR A 198 -17.50 2.30 4.88
CA THR A 198 -16.12 1.90 5.19
C THR A 198 -16.04 1.22 6.53
N ALA A 199 -16.64 1.78 7.59
CA ALA A 199 -16.74 1.16 8.91
C ALA A 199 -17.39 -0.22 8.83
N LYS A 200 -18.52 -0.37 8.13
CA LYS A 200 -19.22 -1.65 7.99
C LYS A 200 -18.35 -2.71 7.32
N LYS A 201 -17.78 -2.38 6.16
CA LYS A 201 -16.95 -3.33 5.40
C LYS A 201 -15.64 -3.67 6.13
N LEU A 202 -15.07 -2.72 6.86
CA LEU A 202 -13.89 -2.94 7.68
C LEU A 202 -14.19 -3.93 8.81
N ASN A 203 -15.24 -3.66 9.59
CA ASN A 203 -15.65 -4.55 10.68
C ASN A 203 -15.94 -5.98 10.17
N GLN A 204 -16.62 -6.12 9.04
CA GLN A 204 -16.87 -7.42 8.41
C GLN A 204 -15.57 -8.16 8.06
N LEU A 205 -14.62 -7.47 7.42
CA LEU A 205 -13.34 -8.07 7.03
C LEU A 205 -12.48 -8.46 8.24
N LEU A 206 -12.48 -7.62 9.29
CA LEU A 206 -11.75 -7.91 10.54
C LEU A 206 -12.34 -9.10 11.28
N SER A 207 -13.68 -9.20 11.39
CA SER A 207 -14.32 -10.36 12.02
C SER A 207 -14.10 -11.66 11.22
N GLN A 208 -14.05 -11.58 9.89
CA GLN A 208 -13.63 -12.71 9.05
C GLN A 208 -12.18 -13.12 9.33
N LEU A 209 -11.27 -12.15 9.42
CA LEU A 209 -9.87 -12.41 9.75
C LEU A 209 -9.74 -13.10 11.12
N THR A 210 -10.46 -12.66 12.14
CA THR A 210 -10.46 -13.31 13.47
C THR A 210 -10.87 -14.77 13.36
N THR A 211 -11.97 -15.05 12.66
CA THR A 211 -12.45 -16.42 12.45
C THR A 211 -11.42 -17.28 11.70
N TRP A 212 -10.75 -16.73 10.68
CA TRP A 212 -9.72 -17.45 9.94
C TRP A 212 -8.46 -17.71 10.78
N LEU A 213 -8.05 -16.75 11.61
CA LEU A 213 -6.92 -16.91 12.52
C LEU A 213 -7.19 -18.00 13.57
N GLU A 214 -8.37 -18.01 14.18
CA GLU A 214 -8.79 -19.04 15.15
C GLU A 214 -8.78 -20.44 14.53
N ARG A 215 -9.33 -20.59 13.32
CA ARG A 215 -9.32 -21.85 12.56
C ARG A 215 -7.91 -22.29 12.16
N TYR A 216 -7.07 -21.34 11.78
CA TYR A 216 -5.67 -21.61 11.45
C TYR A 216 -4.87 -22.14 12.63
N GLN A 217 -5.15 -21.68 13.85
CA GLN A 217 -4.59 -22.26 15.07
C GLN A 217 -5.00 -23.73 15.28
N GLN A 218 -6.13 -24.15 14.70
CA GLN A 218 -6.60 -25.55 14.68
C GLN A 218 -6.15 -26.32 13.43
N ASN A 219 -5.13 -25.83 12.71
CA ASN A 219 -4.61 -26.39 11.46
C ASN A 219 -5.58 -26.35 10.26
N GLU A 220 -6.65 -25.55 10.33
CA GLU A 220 -7.50 -25.28 9.16
C GLU A 220 -6.97 -24.06 8.40
N PRO A 221 -6.50 -24.22 7.16
CA PRO A 221 -5.93 -23.09 6.43
C PRO A 221 -7.01 -22.10 5.98
N PHE A 222 -6.60 -20.84 5.76
CA PHE A 222 -7.44 -19.77 5.24
C PHE A 222 -8.12 -20.18 3.92
N PRO A 223 -9.34 -19.68 3.67
CA PRO A 223 -10.09 -20.05 2.50
C PRO A 223 -9.36 -19.62 1.22
N GLN A 224 -9.41 -20.52 0.24
CA GLN A 224 -9.03 -20.22 -1.12
C GLN A 224 -10.16 -19.49 -1.85
N VAL A 225 -9.83 -18.60 -2.79
CA VAL A 225 -10.82 -17.93 -3.65
C VAL A 225 -11.47 -18.92 -4.63
N ALA A 226 -12.58 -18.58 -5.29
CA ALA A 226 -13.20 -19.50 -6.26
C ALA A 226 -12.24 -19.94 -7.39
N THR A 227 -12.47 -21.14 -7.94
CA THR A 227 -11.77 -21.63 -9.14
C THR A 227 -12.02 -20.69 -10.33
N GLY A 228 -10.99 -20.37 -11.11
CA GLY A 228 -11.08 -19.42 -12.22
C GLY A 228 -11.00 -17.94 -11.81
N SER A 229 -10.72 -17.64 -10.54
CA SER A 229 -10.45 -16.25 -10.10
C SER A 229 -9.21 -15.69 -10.78
N LYS A 230 -9.34 -14.51 -11.38
CA LYS A 230 -8.23 -13.75 -12.00
C LYS A 230 -7.10 -13.41 -11.03
N ALA A 231 -7.38 -13.42 -9.71
CA ALA A 231 -6.35 -13.24 -8.69
C ALA A 231 -5.29 -14.36 -8.70
N CYS A 232 -5.61 -15.52 -9.28
CA CYS A 232 -4.71 -16.66 -9.41
C CYS A 232 -3.79 -16.59 -10.64
N ASP A 233 -4.15 -15.84 -11.68
CA ASP A 233 -3.43 -15.79 -12.96
C ASP A 233 -1.94 -15.44 -12.81
N TYR A 234 -1.64 -14.57 -11.84
CA TYR A 234 -0.28 -14.10 -11.53
C TYR A 234 0.13 -14.42 -10.08
N CYS A 235 -0.51 -15.41 -9.45
CA CYS A 235 -0.23 -15.77 -8.06
C CYS A 235 0.94 -16.76 -7.96
N GLN A 236 2.02 -16.35 -7.28
CA GLN A 236 3.18 -17.22 -7.00
C GLN A 236 2.84 -18.50 -6.19
N PHE A 237 1.69 -18.51 -5.51
CA PHE A 237 1.23 -19.64 -4.70
C PHE A 237 0.25 -20.56 -5.44
N VAL A 238 0.07 -20.41 -6.76
CA VAL A 238 -0.89 -21.20 -7.55
C VAL A 238 -0.63 -22.71 -7.44
N VAL A 239 0.65 -23.13 -7.43
CA VAL A 239 1.06 -24.52 -7.21
C VAL A 239 0.70 -24.98 -5.81
N ARG A 240 0.98 -24.17 -4.77
CA ARG A 240 0.64 -24.48 -3.36
C ARG A 240 -0.87 -24.52 -3.10
N CYS A 241 -1.67 -23.90 -3.97
CA CYS A 241 -3.11 -23.96 -3.91
C CYS A 241 -3.70 -25.15 -4.69
N ASP A 242 -2.85 -25.99 -5.31
CA ASP A 242 -3.25 -27.08 -6.22
C ASP A 242 -4.09 -26.58 -7.41
N ARG A 243 -3.75 -25.40 -7.93
CA ARG A 243 -4.50 -24.71 -9.01
C ARG A 243 -3.82 -24.72 -10.36
N THR A 244 -2.63 -25.31 -10.47
CA THR A 244 -2.02 -25.52 -11.77
C THR A 244 -2.89 -26.45 -12.59
N PRO A 245 -3.25 -26.08 -13.83
CA PRO A 245 -3.82 -27.04 -14.77
C PRO A 245 -2.87 -28.24 -14.85
N LYS A 246 -3.42 -29.47 -14.86
CA LYS A 246 -2.65 -30.65 -15.28
C LYS A 246 -2.33 -30.49 -16.76
N THR A 247 -1.32 -29.70 -17.10
CA THR A 247 -0.75 -29.67 -18.44
C THR A 247 0.33 -30.75 -18.47
N GLU A 248 0.29 -31.54 -19.53
CA GLU A 248 1.11 -32.72 -19.83
C GLU A 248 2.53 -32.67 -19.25
N GLU A 249 3.00 -33.84 -18.82
CA GLU A 249 4.39 -34.11 -18.44
C GLU A 249 5.36 -33.30 -19.29
N ILE A 250 5.86 -32.20 -18.73
CA ILE A 250 7.11 -31.62 -19.20
C ILE A 250 8.11 -32.75 -18.98
N LYS A 251 8.51 -33.42 -20.06
CA LYS A 251 9.68 -34.31 -20.07
C LYS A 251 10.84 -33.47 -19.54
N THR A 252 11.12 -33.62 -18.26
CA THR A 252 12.24 -33.01 -17.55
C THR A 252 13.51 -33.68 -18.05
N GLN A 253 13.96 -33.31 -19.24
CA GLN A 253 15.40 -33.30 -19.50
C GLN A 253 15.96 -32.01 -18.91
N ASN A 254 16.06 -31.98 -17.59
CA ASN A 254 16.95 -31.08 -16.86
C ASN A 254 17.25 -31.77 -15.53
N SER A 255 18.28 -32.60 -15.54
CA SER A 255 18.95 -33.05 -14.32
C SER A 255 19.28 -31.80 -13.52
N LEU A 256 18.69 -31.65 -12.34
CA LEU A 256 19.23 -30.73 -11.34
C LEU A 256 20.71 -31.09 -11.16
N PRO A 257 21.64 -30.12 -11.21
CA PRO A 257 23.03 -30.42 -10.96
C PRO A 257 23.15 -31.00 -9.55
N ASN A 258 23.93 -32.07 -9.42
CA ASN A 258 24.26 -32.66 -8.13
C ASN A 258 24.78 -31.54 -7.21
N ILE A 259 24.27 -31.45 -5.99
CA ILE A 259 24.63 -30.42 -5.00
C ILE A 259 26.15 -30.37 -4.80
N ALA A 260 26.84 -31.51 -4.97
CA ALA A 260 28.30 -31.62 -4.93
C ALA A 260 29.05 -30.85 -6.04
N ASN A 261 28.37 -30.40 -7.10
CA ASN A 261 28.96 -29.69 -8.24
C ASN A 261 28.73 -28.17 -8.20
N ILE A 262 28.06 -27.65 -7.17
CA ILE A 262 27.88 -26.22 -6.99
C ILE A 262 29.15 -25.68 -6.32
N GLN A 263 29.97 -24.96 -7.08
CA GLN A 263 31.21 -24.37 -6.57
C GLN A 263 30.89 -23.26 -5.57
N GLU A 264 31.37 -23.39 -4.33
CA GLU A 264 31.23 -22.34 -3.31
C GLU A 264 32.03 -21.10 -3.70
N VAL A 265 31.37 -19.94 -3.70
CA VAL A 265 32.02 -18.65 -3.88
C VAL A 265 32.71 -18.29 -2.56
N THR A 266 34.04 -18.30 -2.57
CA THR A 266 34.85 -17.86 -1.43
C THR A 266 34.81 -16.33 -1.37
N ILE A 267 34.46 -15.78 -0.21
CA ILE A 267 34.49 -14.33 0.07
C ILE A 267 35.94 -13.87 0.27
#